data_AF-A0A3D5BE96-F1
#
_entry.id   AF-A0A3D5BE96-F1
#
_cell.length_a   1.000
_cell.length_b   1.000
_cell.length_c   1.000
_cell.angle_alpha   90.00
_cell.angle_beta   90.00
_cell.angle_gamma   90.00
#
_symmetry.space_group_name_H-M   'P 1'
#
loop_
_entity.id
_entity.type
_entity.pdbx_description
1 polymer ?
#
loop_
_entity_poly.entity_id
_entity_poly.type
_entity_poly.pdbx_seq_one_letter_code
_entity_poly.pdbx_strand_id
1 'polypeptide(L)'
;MLEIKQQGATVEFSGELNCNTVVKHWPFKLLDTLPKQAEFNLGKLRHVDTAGLAWLLQQLAQANKKGIVLRFTQMPTQLRNLAAVSDVLPLLPTD
;
A
#
# COMPACT_ATOMS: atom_id res chain seq x y z
N MET A 1 7.27 -8.14 -11.18
CA MET A 1 5.93 -8.73 -10.80
C MET A 1 5.59 -8.33 -9.38
N LEU A 2 4.31 -8.15 -9.02
CA LEU A 2 3.87 -7.82 -7.65
C LEU A 2 3.31 -9.07 -6.95
N GLU A 3 3.86 -9.39 -5.79
CA GLU A 3 3.32 -10.39 -4.86
C GLU A 3 2.80 -9.69 -3.59
N ILE A 4 1.63 -10.12 -3.12
CA ILE A 4 1.00 -9.60 -1.89
C ILE A 4 0.63 -10.79 -1.01
N LYS A 5 1.15 -10.81 0.23
CA LYS A 5 0.91 -11.92 1.17
C LYS A 5 0.46 -11.37 2.52
N GLN A 6 -0.64 -11.90 3.06
CA GLN A 6 -1.09 -11.59 4.43
C GLN A 6 -0.42 -12.52 5.43
N GLN A 7 0.09 -11.94 6.52
CA GLN A 7 0.64 -12.61 7.69
C GLN A 7 -0.01 -12.01 8.94
N GLY A 8 -1.17 -12.56 9.33
CA GLY A 8 -1.96 -12.01 10.44
C GLY A 8 -2.47 -10.59 10.12
N ALA A 9 -1.98 -9.60 10.88
CA ALA A 9 -2.33 -8.19 10.72
C ALA A 9 -1.47 -7.45 9.67
N THR A 10 -0.38 -8.07 9.21
CA THR A 10 0.56 -7.44 8.26
C THR A 10 0.35 -7.98 6.85
N VAL A 11 0.29 -7.10 5.87
CA VAL A 11 0.30 -7.41 4.45
C VAL A 11 1.66 -7.04 3.89
N GLU A 12 2.40 -8.03 3.41
CA GLU A 12 3.72 -7.85 2.82
C GLU A 12 3.58 -7.66 1.30
N PHE A 13 4.18 -6.59 0.78
CA PHE A 13 4.25 -6.26 -0.63
C PHE A 13 5.67 -6.51 -1.15
N SER A 14 5.81 -7.33 -2.18
CA SER A 14 7.10 -7.68 -2.78
C SER A 14 7.12 -7.47 -4.29
N GLY A 15 8.23 -6.95 -4.81
CA GLY A 15 8.42 -6.77 -6.25
C GLY A 15 8.09 -5.36 -6.73
N GLU A 16 7.25 -5.21 -7.75
CA GLU A 16 7.01 -3.90 -8.39
C GLU A 16 5.57 -3.45 -8.22
N LEU A 17 5.34 -2.26 -7.67
CA LEU A 17 4.02 -1.67 -7.50
C LEU A 17 3.83 -0.55 -8.53
N ASN A 18 3.34 -0.90 -9.72
CA ASN A 18 3.23 0.01 -10.85
C ASN A 18 1.93 -0.20 -11.64
N CYS A 19 1.67 0.64 -12.65
CA CYS A 19 0.45 0.57 -13.47
C CYS A 19 0.20 -0.82 -14.10
N ASN A 20 1.26 -1.60 -14.37
CA ASN A 20 1.17 -2.92 -14.98
C ASN A 20 0.87 -4.03 -13.96
N THR A 21 1.19 -3.82 -12.69
CA THR A 21 1.04 -4.85 -11.65
C THR A 21 -0.19 -4.65 -10.78
N VAL A 22 -0.57 -3.41 -10.48
CA VAL A 22 -1.73 -3.11 -9.62
C VAL A 22 -3.06 -3.62 -10.19
N VAL A 23 -3.19 -3.60 -11.52
CA VAL A 23 -4.39 -4.07 -12.23
C VAL A 23 -4.71 -5.53 -11.97
N LYS A 24 -3.71 -6.36 -11.68
CA LYS A 24 -3.88 -7.80 -11.39
C LYS A 24 -4.49 -8.04 -10.02
N HIS A 25 -4.41 -7.05 -9.13
CA HIS A 25 -4.91 -7.10 -7.76
C HIS A 25 -6.21 -6.32 -7.60
N TRP A 26 -6.88 -5.98 -8.71
CA TRP A 26 -8.17 -5.33 -8.71
C TRP A 26 -9.32 -6.34 -8.96
N PRO A 27 -10.33 -6.41 -8.08
CA PRO A 27 -10.48 -5.69 -6.81
C PRO A 27 -9.60 -6.28 -5.70
N PHE A 28 -9.12 -5.41 -4.80
CA PHE A 28 -8.25 -5.82 -3.71
C PHE A 28 -9.05 -6.32 -2.50
N LYS A 29 -9.33 -7.63 -2.47
CA LYS A 29 -10.20 -8.27 -1.46
C LYS A 29 -9.54 -8.52 -0.10
N LEU A 30 -8.21 -8.40 -0.02
CA LEU A 30 -7.44 -8.65 1.21
C LEU A 30 -7.85 -7.72 2.36
N LEU A 31 -8.37 -6.52 2.08
CA LEU A 31 -8.90 -5.64 3.13
C LEU A 31 -10.06 -6.28 3.91
N ASP A 32 -10.84 -7.18 3.30
CA ASP A 32 -11.98 -7.83 3.95
C ASP A 32 -11.57 -8.83 5.03
N THR A 33 -10.31 -9.31 4.99
CA THR A 33 -9.77 -10.31 5.92
C THR A 33 -8.84 -9.70 6.96
N LEU A 34 -8.66 -8.38 6.95
CA LEU A 34 -7.78 -7.70 7.90
C LEU A 34 -8.48 -7.39 9.23
N PRO A 35 -7.74 -7.45 10.35
CA PRO A 35 -8.22 -6.95 11.62
C PRO A 35 -8.38 -5.41 11.60
N LYS A 36 -9.02 -4.85 12.63
CA LYS A 36 -9.23 -3.38 12.77
C LYS A 36 -7.95 -2.55 12.79
N GLN A 37 -6.81 -3.17 13.08
CA GLN A 37 -5.49 -2.53 13.02
C GLN A 37 -4.60 -3.41 12.15
N ALA A 38 -4.07 -2.84 11.07
CA ALA A 38 -3.31 -3.60 10.10
C ALA A 38 -2.14 -2.78 9.54
N GLU A 39 -1.15 -3.48 9.00
CA GLU A 39 0.06 -2.86 8.47
C GLU A 39 0.31 -3.29 7.03
N PHE A 40 0.68 -2.35 6.17
CA PHE A 40 1.27 -2.66 4.88
C PHE A 40 2.78 -2.52 4.99
N ASN A 41 3.48 -3.65 4.91
CA ASN A 41 4.93 -3.68 4.84
C ASN A 41 5.37 -3.55 3.38
N LEU A 42 6.00 -2.42 3.08
CA LEU A 42 6.41 -2.02 1.73
C LEU A 42 7.92 -2.25 1.48
N GLY A 43 8.64 -2.84 2.43
CA GLY A 43 10.11 -2.93 2.42
C GLY A 43 10.69 -3.85 1.34
N LYS A 44 9.88 -4.78 0.79
CA LYS A 44 10.30 -5.68 -0.30
C LYS A 44 9.90 -5.18 -1.68
N LEU A 45 9.39 -3.94 -1.79
CA LEU A 45 9.16 -3.29 -3.06
C LEU A 45 10.49 -2.82 -3.68
N ARG A 46 10.73 -3.23 -4.92
CA ARG A 46 11.90 -2.86 -5.73
C ARG A 46 11.66 -1.65 -6.60
N HIS A 47 10.41 -1.40 -6.97
CA HIS A 47 10.02 -0.27 -7.81
C HIS A 47 8.58 0.15 -7.50
N VAL A 48 8.35 1.46 -7.46
CA VAL A 48 7.02 2.06 -7.32
C VAL A 48 6.88 3.23 -8.31
N ASP A 49 5.71 3.37 -8.93
CA ASP A 49 5.34 4.53 -9.76
C ASP A 49 4.12 5.28 -9.22
N THR A 50 3.67 6.30 -9.93
CA THR A 50 2.52 7.14 -9.55
C THR A 50 1.21 6.34 -9.49
N ALA A 51 1.02 5.32 -10.34
CA ALA A 51 -0.16 4.47 -10.29
C ALA A 51 -0.15 3.55 -9.06
N GLY A 52 1.03 3.06 -8.69
CA GLY A 52 1.25 2.34 -7.43
C GLY A 52 0.89 3.17 -6.20
N LEU A 53 1.35 4.43 -6.16
CA LEU A 53 1.00 5.38 -5.11
C LEU A 53 -0.51 5.68 -5.06
N ALA A 54 -1.12 5.97 -6.21
CA ALA A 54 -2.56 6.21 -6.29
C ALA A 54 -3.38 5.00 -5.81
N TRP A 55 -2.92 3.80 -6.14
CA TRP A 55 -3.54 2.56 -5.68
C TRP A 55 -3.43 2.38 -4.16
N LEU A 56 -2.29 2.72 -3.54
CA LEU A 56 -2.13 2.70 -2.08
C LEU A 56 -3.06 3.70 -1.37
N LEU A 57 -3.17 4.92 -1.89
CA LEU A 57 -4.12 5.93 -1.37
C LEU A 57 -5.56 5.43 -1.46
N GLN A 58 -5.90 4.76 -2.55
CA GLN A 58 -7.21 4.15 -2.69
C GLN A 58 -7.42 3.03 -1.65
N GLN A 59 -6.45 2.14 -1.43
CA GLN A 59 -6.58 1.09 -0.42
C GLN A 59 -6.72 1.67 0.99
N LEU A 60 -5.99 2.76 1.30
CA LEU A 60 -6.14 3.49 2.54
C LEU A 60 -7.56 4.04 2.70
N ALA A 61 -8.12 4.67 1.66
CA ALA A 61 -9.49 5.17 1.70
C ALA A 61 -10.52 4.04 1.89
N GLN A 62 -10.30 2.87 1.28
CA GLN A 62 -11.18 1.70 1.46
C GLN A 62 -11.04 1.08 2.86
N ALA A 63 -9.82 1.01 3.40
CA ALA A 63 -9.57 0.57 4.77
C ALA A 63 -10.28 1.48 5.79
N ASN A 64 -10.17 2.80 5.63
CA ASN A 64 -10.86 3.77 6.48
C ASN A 64 -12.38 3.61 6.43
N LYS A 65 -12.98 3.38 5.25
CA LYS A 65 -14.42 3.10 5.12
C LYS A 65 -14.85 1.82 5.84
N LYS A 66 -13.95 0.84 5.97
CA LYS A 66 -14.17 -0.42 6.69
C LYS A 66 -13.84 -0.33 8.19
N GLY A 67 -13.39 0.83 8.68
CA GLY A 67 -12.97 1.00 10.07
C GLY A 67 -11.63 0.32 10.41
N ILE A 68 -10.80 0.07 9.39
CA ILE A 68 -9.45 -0.49 9.55
C ILE A 68 -8.46 0.67 9.66
N VAL A 69 -7.75 0.74 10.78
CA VAL A 69 -6.62 1.64 10.97
C VAL A 69 -5.40 1.02 10.32
N LEU A 70 -5.02 1.56 9.16
CA LEU A 70 -3.89 1.07 8.37
C LEU A 70 -2.63 1.89 8.65
N ARG A 71 -1.47 1.24 8.78
CA ARG A 71 -0.15 1.89 8.82
C ARG A 71 0.74 1.39 7.69
N PHE A 72 1.59 2.26 7.17
CA PHE A 72 2.60 1.91 6.17
C PHE A 72 3.97 1.80 6.83
N THR A 73 4.57 0.61 6.75
CA THR A 73 5.88 0.33 7.34
C THR A 73 6.91 0.07 6.24
N GLN A 74 8.18 0.39 6.54
CA GLN A 74 9.32 0.17 5.63
C GLN A 74 9.11 0.82 4.24
N MET A 75 8.52 2.03 4.21
CA MET A 75 8.22 2.71 2.95
C MET A 75 9.52 3.09 2.20
N PRO A 76 9.73 2.60 0.96
CA PRO A 76 10.96 2.84 0.22
C PRO A 76 11.11 4.32 -0.16
N THR A 77 12.35 4.81 -0.23
CA THR A 77 12.67 6.22 -0.54
C THR A 77 12.02 6.69 -1.83
N GLN A 78 11.97 5.83 -2.85
CA GLN A 78 11.29 6.14 -4.12
C GLN A 78 9.81 6.51 -3.90
N LEU A 79 9.09 5.75 -3.08
CA LEU A 79 7.68 6.01 -2.76
C LEU A 79 7.51 7.27 -1.90
N ARG A 80 8.41 7.51 -0.92
CA ARG A 80 8.43 8.79 -0.17
C ARG A 80 8.60 9.98 -1.10
N ASN A 81 9.56 9.91 -2.03
CA ASN A 81 9.82 10.97 -2.98
C ASN A 81 8.62 11.20 -3.91
N LEU A 82 8.02 10.12 -4.44
CA LEU A 82 6.81 10.21 -5.26
C LEU A 82 5.65 10.86 -4.51
N ALA A 83 5.44 10.49 -3.25
CA ALA A 83 4.40 11.08 -2.42
C ALA A 83 4.67 12.55 -2.09
N ALA A 84 5.93 12.93 -1.88
CA ALA A 84 6.34 14.32 -1.63
C ALA A 84 6.13 15.20 -2.86
N VAL A 85 6.60 14.78 -4.04
CA VAL A 85 6.42 15.57 -5.28
C VAL A 85 4.97 15.65 -5.74
N SER A 86 4.14 14.69 -5.32
CA SER A 86 2.70 14.68 -5.57
C SER A 86 1.89 15.41 -4.49
N ASP A 87 2.55 15.97 -3.47
CA ASP A 87 1.92 16.66 -2.32
C ASP A 87 0.90 15.82 -1.53
N VAL A 88 1.09 14.49 -1.50
CA VAL A 88 0.22 13.54 -0.79
C VAL A 88 0.91 12.85 0.38
N LEU A 89 2.19 13.14 0.62
CA LEU A 89 2.93 12.54 1.74
C LEU A 89 2.22 12.71 3.10
N PRO A 90 1.61 13.87 3.45
CA PRO A 90 0.88 14.03 4.71
C PRO A 90 -0.37 13.15 4.85
N LEU A 91 -0.86 12.57 3.75
CA LEU A 91 -2.04 11.68 3.75
C LEU A 91 -1.66 10.23 4.08
N LEU A 92 -0.38 9.88 4.04
CA LEU A 92 0.08 8.51 4.25
C LEU A 92 0.24 8.23 5.76
N PRO A 93 -0.30 7.12 6.28
CA PRO A 93 -0.17 6.75 7.69
C PRO A 93 1.20 6.10 7.95
N THR A 94 2.26 6.87 7.74
CA THR A 94 3.62 6.43 8.01
C THR A 94 3.95 6.61 9.48
N ASP A 95 4.70 5.67 10.03
CA ASP A 95 5.50 5.92 11.24
C ASP A 95 6.62 6.94 10.97
#